data_AF-A0A645J1P3-F1
#
_entry.id   AF-A0A645J1P3-F1
#
_cell.length_a   1.000
_cell.length_b   1.000
_cell.length_c   1.000
_cell.angle_alpha   90.00
_cell.angle_beta   90.00
_cell.angle_gamma   90.00
#
_symmetry.space_group_name_H-M   'P 1'
#
loop_
_entity.id
_entity.type
_entity.pdbx_description
1 polymer ?
#
loop_
_entity_poly.entity_id
_entity_poly.type
_entity_poly.pdbx_seq_one_letter_code
_entity_poly.pdbx_strand_id
1 'polypeptide(L)'
;MRYPEAVFDAKEILDAPGAAGYLARGTLLLKGRRQPLVLPFSWKPEERRMEGEFVTHRSIFDIGTGEWKSSNAVGDAVTVKFRVQLRELP
;
A
#
# COMPACT_ATOMS: atom_id res chain seq x y z
N MET A 1 -18.31 10.91 -8.45
CA MET A 1 -17.09 10.07 -8.47
C MET A 1 -17.41 8.77 -7.74
N ARG A 2 -17.36 7.59 -8.40
CA ARG A 2 -17.90 6.33 -7.84
C ARG A 2 -17.02 5.69 -6.76
N TYR A 3 -15.70 5.92 -6.82
CA TYR A 3 -14.72 5.42 -5.84
C TYR A 3 -13.75 6.56 -5.50
N PRO A 4 -14.12 7.48 -4.58
CA PRO A 4 -13.33 8.67 -4.32
C PRO A 4 -12.06 8.40 -3.49
N GLU A 5 -12.03 7.28 -2.77
CA GLU A 5 -11.00 6.98 -1.77
C GLU A 5 -10.34 5.62 -2.03
N ALA A 6 -9.07 5.55 -1.62
CA ALA A 6 -8.31 4.32 -1.44
C ALA A 6 -7.93 4.21 0.03
N VAL A 7 -8.15 3.05 0.64
CA VAL A 7 -7.98 2.87 2.08
C VAL A 7 -7.20 1.59 2.35
N PHE A 8 -6.11 1.70 3.09
CA PHE A 8 -5.47 0.54 3.71
C PHE A 8 -5.87 0.48 5.18
N ASP A 9 -6.51 -0.62 5.57
CA ASP A 9 -6.93 -0.88 6.95
C ASP A 9 -6.02 -1.97 7.54
N ALA A 10 -5.09 -1.54 8.41
CA ALA A 10 -4.18 -2.43 9.13
C ALA A 10 -4.92 -3.12 10.28
N LYS A 11 -4.81 -4.45 10.35
CA LYS A 11 -5.40 -5.29 11.39
C LYS A 11 -4.39 -5.80 12.41
N GLU A 12 -3.14 -5.93 11.99
CA GLU A 12 -2.05 -6.43 12.82
C GLU A 12 -0.74 -5.75 12.39
N ILE A 13 0.11 -5.43 13.37
CA ILE A 13 1.48 -4.97 13.14
C ILE A 13 2.41 -5.95 13.84
N LEU A 14 3.35 -6.49 13.08
CA LEU A 14 4.33 -7.48 13.53
C LEU A 14 5.73 -6.91 13.40
N ASP A 15 6.62 -7.29 14.32
CA ASP A 15 8.05 -7.10 14.13
C ASP A 15 8.57 -7.99 12.99
N ALA A 16 9.53 -7.48 12.22
CA ALA A 16 10.16 -8.23 11.15
C ALA A 16 11.66 -7.95 11.06
N PRO A 17 12.47 -8.95 10.69
CA PRO A 17 13.89 -8.75 10.51
C PRO A 17 14.19 -7.86 9.29
N GLY A 18 15.34 -7.19 9.32
CA GLY A 18 15.84 -6.40 8.18
C GLY A 18 15.44 -4.93 8.21
N ALA A 19 15.64 -4.24 7.08
CA ALA A 19 15.59 -2.78 7.00
C ALA A 19 14.19 -2.18 7.23
N ALA A 20 13.12 -2.94 6.96
CA ALA A 20 11.77 -2.51 7.31
C ALA A 20 11.58 -2.52 8.83
N GLY A 21 11.89 -3.61 9.52
CA GLY A 21 11.66 -3.71 10.97
C GLY A 21 10.21 -4.06 11.34
N TYR A 22 9.22 -3.73 10.49
CA TYR A 22 7.80 -4.02 10.74
C TYR A 22 7.04 -4.51 9.51
N LEU A 23 5.97 -5.27 9.75
CA LEU A 23 4.97 -5.69 8.77
C LEU A 23 3.57 -5.34 9.26
N ALA A 24 2.85 -4.50 8.52
CA ALA A 24 1.42 -4.27 8.72
C ALA A 24 0.62 -5.24 7.84
N ARG A 25 -0.18 -6.11 8.45
CA ARG A 25 -1.13 -6.97 7.75
C ARG A 25 -2.50 -6.30 7.74
N GLY A 26 -3.10 -6.23 6.56
CA GLY A 26 -4.36 -5.49 6.42
C GLY A 26 -5.09 -5.79 5.12
N THR A 27 -6.06 -4.93 4.83
CA THR A 27 -6.83 -4.96 3.59
C THR A 27 -6.68 -3.64 2.86
N LEU A 28 -6.28 -3.70 1.59
CA LEU A 28 -6.31 -2.56 0.68
C LEU A 28 -7.65 -2.54 -0.05
N LEU A 29 -8.41 -1.46 0.14
CA LEU A 29 -9.57 -1.09 -0.65
C LEU A 29 -9.14 -0.11 -1.74
N LEU A 30 -9.32 -0.51 -2.99
CA LEU A 30 -9.01 0.33 -4.15
C LEU A 30 -10.02 0.05 -5.27
N LYS A 31 -10.60 1.11 -5.84
CA LYS A 31 -11.68 1.01 -6.86
C LYS A 31 -12.84 0.09 -6.44
N GLY A 32 -13.20 0.07 -5.16
CA GLY A 32 -14.26 -0.79 -4.62
C GLY A 32 -13.90 -2.27 -4.46
N ARG A 33 -12.67 -2.67 -4.78
CA ARG A 33 -12.15 -4.03 -4.61
C ARG A 33 -11.29 -4.09 -3.34
N ARG A 34 -11.47 -5.15 -2.54
CA ARG A 34 -10.75 -5.38 -1.28
C ARG A 34 -9.78 -6.53 -1.47
N GLN A 35 -8.50 -6.30 -1.17
CA GLN A 35 -7.47 -7.33 -1.27
C GLN A 35 -6.64 -7.38 0.01
N PRO A 36 -6.34 -8.58 0.55
CA PRO A 36 -5.39 -8.71 1.64
C PRO A 36 -4.00 -8.24 1.17
N LEU A 37 -3.30 -7.50 2.01
CA LEU A 37 -1.98 -6.95 1.72
C LEU A 37 -1.11 -7.00 2.98
N VAL A 38 0.15 -7.36 2.79
CA VAL A 38 1.20 -7.20 3.79
C VAL A 38 2.06 -6.02 3.35
N LEU A 39 2.15 -5.02 4.22
CA LEU A 39 2.83 -3.76 3.97
C LEU A 39 4.07 -3.70 4.89
N PRO A 40 5.29 -3.89 4.35
CA PRO A 40 6.51 -3.68 5.12
C PRO A 40 6.78 -2.18 5.25
N PHE A 41 7.16 -1.76 6.45
CA PHE A 41 7.49 -0.37 6.72
C PHE A 41 8.54 -0.26 7.81
N SER A 42 9.27 0.86 7.80
CA SER A 42 10.19 1.29 8.84
C SER A 42 9.64 2.47 9.62
N TRP A 43 9.97 2.49 10.90
CA TRP A 43 9.57 3.54 11.84
C TRP A 43 10.81 4.17 12.47
N LYS A 44 10.93 5.49 12.34
CA LYS A 44 11.99 6.30 12.93
C LYS A 44 11.37 7.27 13.94
N PRO A 45 11.32 6.89 15.25
CA PRO A 45 10.63 7.67 16.26
C PRO A 45 11.22 9.06 16.47
N GLU A 46 12.54 9.19 16.47
CA GLU A 46 13.26 10.48 16.63
C GLU A 46 12.84 11.51 15.57
N GLU A 47 12.62 11.02 14.34
CA GLU A 47 12.19 11.84 13.22
C GLU A 47 10.67 11.86 13.07
N ARG A 48 9.92 11.13 13.91
CA ARG A 48 8.49 10.85 13.75
C ARG A 48 8.10 10.46 12.33
N ARG A 49 8.96 9.69 11.65
CA ARG A 49 8.86 9.37 10.22
C ARG A 49 8.61 7.90 9.99
N MET A 50 7.65 7.59 9.13
CA MET A 50 7.35 6.23 8.67
C MET A 50 7.52 6.14 7.15
N GLU A 51 8.20 5.09 6.70
CA GLU A 51 8.45 4.84 5.27
C GLU A 51 8.19 3.38 4.94
N GLY A 52 7.64 3.12 3.76
CA GLY A 52 7.46 1.75 3.29
C GLY A 52 7.22 1.68 1.80
N GLU A 53 7.33 0.46 1.30
CA GLU A 53 7.22 0.13 -0.10
C GLU A 53 6.59 -1.24 -0.23
N PHE A 54 5.60 -1.38 -1.09
CA PHE A 54 5.03 -2.67 -1.44
C PHE A 54 4.70 -2.72 -2.92
N VAL A 55 4.62 -3.94 -3.45
CA VAL A 55 4.17 -4.19 -4.82
C VAL A 55 2.74 -4.70 -4.76
N THR A 56 1.90 -4.17 -5.65
CA THR A 56 0.56 -4.68 -5.91
C THR A 56 0.32 -4.81 -7.40
N HIS A 57 -0.84 -5.32 -7.80
CA HIS A 57 -1.18 -5.53 -9.20
C HIS A 57 -2.39 -4.66 -9.58
N ARG A 58 -2.30 -3.90 -10.67
CA ARG A 58 -3.45 -3.05 -11.08
C ARG A 58 -4.66 -3.88 -11.50
N SER A 59 -4.42 -5.06 -12.09
CA SER A 59 -5.46 -5.94 -12.63
C SER A 59 -6.40 -6.49 -11.56
N ILE A 60 -5.92 -6.85 -10.37
CA ILE A 60 -6.75 -7.38 -9.27
C ILE A 60 -7.71 -6.35 -8.66
N PHE A 61 -7.54 -5.07 -9.01
CA PHE A 61 -8.45 -3.97 -8.67
C PHE A 61 -9.22 -3.44 -9.90
N ASP A 62 -9.16 -4.12 -11.04
CA ASP A 62 -9.72 -3.68 -12.33
C ASP A 62 -9.21 -2.29 -12.78
N ILE A 63 -7.96 -1.91 -12.48
CA ILE A 63 -7.39 -0.62 -12.88
C ILE A 63 -6.68 -0.75 -14.24
N GLY A 64 -7.03 0.14 -15.18
CA GLY A 64 -6.53 0.10 -16.55
C GLY A 64 -7.22 -0.99 -17.39
N THR A 65 -8.55 -0.97 -17.43
CA THR A 65 -9.39 -1.83 -18.30
C THR A 65 -9.57 -1.23 -19.70
N GLY A 66 -10.10 -2.01 -20.66
CA GLY A 66 -10.25 -1.58 -22.05
C GLY A 66 -8.97 -1.76 -22.84
N GLU A 67 -8.57 -0.77 -23.64
CA GLU A 67 -7.33 -0.80 -24.44
C GLU A 67 -6.06 -0.93 -23.57
N TRP A 68 -6.14 -0.62 -22.28
CA TRP A 68 -5.03 -0.70 -21.30
C TRP A 68 -4.93 -2.07 -20.59
N LYS A 69 -5.80 -3.02 -20.95
CA LYS A 69 -5.84 -4.34 -20.30
C LYS A 69 -4.63 -5.21 -20.65
N SER A 70 -4.04 -5.03 -21.82
CA SER A 70 -2.83 -5.76 -22.23
C SER A 70 -1.61 -5.28 -21.43
N SER A 71 -0.86 -6.22 -20.84
CA SER A 71 0.40 -5.95 -20.12
C SER A 71 1.53 -5.46 -21.04
N ASN A 72 1.28 -5.37 -22.34
CA ASN A 72 2.27 -5.03 -23.37
C ASN A 72 2.54 -3.51 -23.44
N ALA A 73 1.64 -2.68 -22.91
CA ALA A 73 1.80 -1.22 -22.88
C ALA A 73 2.03 -0.67 -21.45
N VAL A 74 1.44 -1.31 -20.42
CA VAL A 74 1.59 -0.92 -19.00
C VAL A 74 1.74 -2.18 -18.16
N GLY A 75 2.87 -2.27 -17.44
CA GLY A 75 3.16 -3.36 -16.50
C GLY A 75 2.04 -3.55 -15.48
N ASP A 76 1.76 -4.80 -15.11
CA ASP A 76 0.70 -5.12 -14.15
C ASP A 76 1.14 -4.83 -12.70
N ALA A 77 2.42 -5.08 -12.40
CA ALA A 77 3.02 -4.78 -11.11
C ALA A 77 3.15 -3.26 -10.92
N VAL A 78 2.65 -2.78 -9.79
CA VAL A 78 2.68 -1.38 -9.37
C VAL A 78 3.37 -1.32 -8.01
N THR A 79 4.50 -0.65 -7.97
CA THR A 79 5.20 -0.35 -6.73
C THR A 79 4.61 0.91 -6.10
N VAL A 80 4.08 0.78 -4.89
CA VAL A 80 3.59 1.90 -4.08
C VAL A 80 4.65 2.20 -3.03
N LYS A 81 5.11 3.45 -3.01
CA LYS A 81 6.05 3.97 -2.02
C LYS A 81 5.39 5.07 -1.22
N PHE A 82 5.60 5.08 0.08
CA PHE A 82 5.11 6.14 0.94
C PHE A 82 6.18 6.58 1.94
N ARG A 83 6.12 7.86 2.28
CA ARG A 83 6.86 8.49 3.36
C ARG A 83 5.89 9.43 4.04
N VAL A 84 5.64 9.22 5.32
CA VAL A 84 4.72 10.04 6.10
C VAL A 84 5.42 10.59 7.33
N GLN A 85 5.11 11.84 7.65
CA GLN A 85 5.55 12.53 8.85
C GLN A 85 4.39 12.51 9.83
N LEU A 86 4.55 11.83 10.96
CA LEU A 86 3.51 11.74 11.98
C LEU A 86 3.58 12.97 12.89
N ARG A 87 2.39 13.48 13.22
CA ARG A 87 2.18 14.50 14.25
C ARG A 87 1.54 13.82 15.44
N GLU A 88 2.01 14.15 16.63
CA GLU A 88 1.33 13.74 17.87
C GLU A 88 -0.03 14.41 17.92
N LEU A 89 -1.05 13.64 18.30
CA LEU A 89 -2.34 14.21 18.62
C LEU A 89 -2.23 14.92 19.98
N PRO A 90 -2.88 16.09 20.15
CA PRO A 90 -2.91 16.81 21.42
C PRO A 90 -3.58 16.01 22.54
#